data_AF-A0A955QHJ8-F1
#
_entry.id   AF-A0A955QHJ8-F1
#
_cell.length_a   1.000
_cell.length_b   1.000
_cell.length_c   1.000
_cell.angle_alpha   90.00
_cell.angle_beta   90.00
_cell.angle_gamma   90.00
#
_symmetry.space_group_name_H-M   'P 1'
#
loop_
_entity.id
_entity.type
_entity.pdbx_description
1 polymer ?
#
loop_
_entity_poly.entity_id
_entity_poly.type
_entity_poly.pdbx_seq_one_letter_code
_entity_poly.pdbx_strand_id
1 'polypeptide(L)' 'AEAAGVRATGIGCFFDDPVHDILGFHPSTALQSLYHFTVGGPLDDGRLTTLPPYGSHST' A
#
# COMPACT_ATOMS: atom_id res chain seq x y z
N ALA A 1 -9.35 1.31 7.46
CA ALA A 1 -9.95 1.78 6.19
C ALA A 1 -11.35 1.19 6.04
N GLU A 2 -11.46 -0.13 5.84
CA GLU A 2 -12.74 -0.82 5.57
C GLU A 2 -13.83 -0.55 6.61
N ALA A 3 -13.50 -0.68 7.91
CA ALA A 3 -14.45 -0.42 8.99
C ALA A 3 -14.95 1.05 9.03
N ALA A 4 -14.19 1.98 8.44
CA ALA A 4 -14.56 3.38 8.28
C ALA A 4 -15.21 3.67 6.91
N GLY A 5 -15.56 2.64 6.13
CA GLY A 5 -16.22 2.77 4.83
C GLY A 5 -15.31 3.22 3.69
N VAL A 6 -13.98 3.15 3.85
CA VAL A 6 -13.00 3.54 2.82
C VAL A 6 -12.08 2.36 2.47
N ARG A 7 -11.37 2.45 1.35
CA ARG A 7 -10.39 1.43 0.91
C ARG A 7 -8.96 1.93 1.13
N ALA A 8 -8.01 0.99 1.10
CA ALA A 8 -6.59 1.30 1.17
C ALA A 8 -5.81 0.54 0.09
N THR A 9 -4.79 1.19 -0.46
CA THR A 9 -3.84 0.57 -1.40
C THR A 9 -2.45 0.53 -0.78
N GLY A 10 -1.89 -0.67 -0.69
CA GLY A 10 -0.54 -0.88 -0.17
C GLY A 10 0.54 -0.45 -1.16
N ILE A 11 1.58 0.21 -0.64
CA ILE A 11 2.75 0.64 -1.40
C ILE A 11 3.97 0.22 -0.58
N GLY A 12 4.90 -0.49 -1.22
CA GLY A 12 6.16 -0.90 -0.59
C GLY A 12 7.10 0.28 -0.34
N CYS A 13 8.41 0.04 -0.34
CA CYS A 13 9.43 1.02 0.02
C CYS A 13 9.62 2.22 -0.94
N PHE A 14 8.74 2.40 -1.92
CA PHE A 14 8.89 3.44 -2.94
C PHE A 14 8.93 4.87 -2.37
N PHE A 15 8.26 5.11 -1.24
CA PHE A 15 8.18 6.45 -0.63
C PHE A 15 8.96 6.59 0.68
N ASP A 16 9.84 5.65 1.02
CA ASP A 16 10.54 5.67 2.31
C ASP A 16 11.39 6.95 2.48
N ASP A 17 12.35 7.18 1.59
CA ASP A 17 13.24 8.36 1.64
C ASP A 17 12.48 9.71 1.64
N PRO A 18 11.56 9.99 0.67
CA PRO A 18 10.88 11.28 0.67
C PRO A 18 9.97 11.48 1.89
N VAL A 19 9.41 10.41 2.46
CA VAL A 19 8.61 10.52 3.70
C VAL A 19 9.50 10.78 4.91
N HIS A 20 10.68 10.15 4.99
CA HIS A 20 11.65 10.45 6.06
C HIS A 20 12.13 11.89 6.01
N ASP A 21 12.40 12.42 4.82
CA ASP A 21 12.81 13.80 4.62
C ASP A 21 11.70 14.77 5.04
N ILE A 22 10.46 14.54 4.59
CA ILE A 22 9.31 15.42 4.89
C ILE A 22 8.98 15.42 6.40
N LEU A 23 9.07 14.26 7.05
CA LEU A 23 8.72 14.12 8.46
C LEU A 23 9.90 14.37 9.41
N GLY A 24 11.10 14.63 8.88
CA GLY A 24 12.29 14.91 9.67
C GLY A 24 12.80 13.72 10.48
N PHE A 25 12.54 12.48 10.02
CA PHE A 25 13.03 11.27 10.69
C PHE A 25 14.51 11.01 10.41
N HIS A 26 15.06 11.61 9.35
CA HIS A 26 16.49 11.53 9.06
C HIS A 26 17.28 12.64 9.80
N PRO A 27 18.48 12.36 10.37
CA PRO A 27 19.24 11.10 10.33
C PRO A 27 18.96 10.14 11.50
N SER A 28 18.05 10.44 12.41
CA SER A 28 17.80 9.62 13.60
C SER A 28 16.94 8.38 13.29
N THR A 29 17.56 7.21 13.21
CA THR A 29 16.96 5.93 12.79
C THR A 29 15.97 5.27 13.77
N ALA A 30 15.48 5.98 14.78
CA ALA A 30 14.54 5.42 15.76
C ALA A 30 13.15 5.13 15.16
N LEU A 31 12.81 5.79 14.04
CA LEU A 31 11.58 5.58 13.30
C LEU A 31 11.94 5.17 11.88
N GLN A 32 11.34 4.06 11.43
CA GLN A 32 11.56 3.51 10.10
C GLN A 32 10.21 3.31 9.39
N SER A 33 10.17 3.67 8.11
CA SER A 33 9.04 3.35 7.25
C SER A 33 9.07 1.84 6.99
N LEU A 34 7.95 1.17 7.28
CA LEU A 34 7.81 -0.26 7.02
C LEU A 34 6.91 -0.52 5.80
N TYR A 35 5.85 0.27 5.65
CA TYR A 35 4.88 0.11 4.59
C TYR A 35 3.99 1.35 4.48
N HIS A 36 3.66 1.75 3.27
CA HIS A 36 2.80 2.90 3.01
C HIS A 36 1.41 2.45 2.57
N PHE A 37 0.40 3.23 2.96
CA PHE A 37 -0.96 3.03 2.50
C PHE A 37 -1.56 4.35 2.07
N THR A 38 -2.09 4.42 0.85
CA THR A 38 -3.06 5.46 0.49
C THR A 38 -4.44 5.01 0.94
N VAL A 39 -5.24 5.93 1.49
CA VAL A 39 -6.58 5.63 2.03
C VAL A 39 -7.59 6.64 1.50
N GLY A 40 -8.75 6.18 1.04
CA GLY A 40 -9.78 7.07 0.49
C GLY A 40 -10.97 6.35 -0.12
N GLY A 41 -11.82 7.13 -0.80
CA GLY A 41 -12.92 6.60 -1.60
C GLY A 41 -12.38 5.80 -2.78
N PRO A 42 -12.75 4.51 -2.93
CA PRO A 42 -12.29 3.73 -4.08
C PRO A 42 -12.92 4.22 -5.36
N LEU A 43 -12.17 4.07 -6.46
CA LEU A 43 -12.70 4.15 -7.80
C LEU A 43 -12.53 2.76 -8.43
N ASP A 44 -13.64 2.14 -8.82
CA ASP A 44 -13.60 0.84 -9.48
C ASP A 44 -12.99 0.99 -10.88
N ASP A 45 -11.96 0.19 -11.17
CA ASP A 45 -11.31 0.13 -12.48
C ASP A 45 -11.71 -1.15 -13.20
N GLY A 46 -12.55 -1.00 -14.23
CA GLY A 46 -13.06 -2.13 -15.03
C GLY A 46 -12.00 -2.90 -15.82
N ARG A 47 -10.74 -2.44 -15.83
CA ARG A 47 -9.61 -3.19 -16.41
C ARG A 47 -9.09 -4.28 -15.48
N LEU A 48 -9.40 -4.21 -14.18
CA LEU A 48 -8.96 -5.19 -13.20
C LEU A 48 -9.74 -6.50 -13.36
N THR A 49 -9.02 -7.62 -13.33
CA THR A 49 -9.59 -8.97 -13.46
C THR A 49 -9.61 -9.65 -12.10
N THR A 50 -10.64 -10.47 -11.87
CA THR A 50 -10.76 -11.32 -10.68
C THR A 50 -10.40 -12.78 -10.96
N LEU A 51 -9.71 -13.05 -12.07
CA LEU A 51 -9.25 -14.41 -12.39
C LEU A 51 -8.20 -14.86 -11.37
N PRO A 52 -8.12 -16.17 -11.08
CA PRO A 52 -7.10 -16.70 -10.19
C PRO A 52 -5.68 -16.32 -10.67
N PRO A 53 -4.75 -15.97 -9.75
CA PRO A 53 -3.39 -15.61 -10.13
C PRO A 53 -2.62 -16.79 -10.73
N TYR A 54 -2.98 -18.02 -10.36
CA TYR A 54 -2.42 -19.27 -10.87
C TYR A 54 -3.56 -20.23 -11.20
N GLY A 55 -3.32 -21.12 -12.16
CA GLY A 55 -4.30 -22.17 -12.53
C GLY A 55 -4.57 -23.14 -11.39
N SER A 56 -5.58 -24.00 -11.54
CA SER A 56 -5.86 -25.07 -10.59
C SER A 56 -4.65 -25.99 -10.45
N HIS A 57 -4.11 -26.10 -9.25
CA HIS A 57 -3.10 -27.10 -8.93
C HIS A 57 -3.76 -28.49 -9.02
N SER A 58 -3.41 -29.29 -10.03
CA SER A 58 -3.68 -30.74 -9.98
C SER A 58 -2.72 -31.35 -8.95
N THR A 59 -3.27 -31.79 -7.83
CA THR A 59 -2.60 -32.67 -6.86
C THR A 59 -2.52 -34.09 -7.37
#